data_AF-A0A290X035-F1
#
_entry.id   AF-A0A290X035-F1
#
_cell.length_a   1.000
_cell.length_b   1.000
_cell.length_c   1.000
_cell.angle_alpha   90.00
_cell.angle_beta   90.00
_cell.angle_gamma   90.00
#
_symmetry.space_group_name_H-M   'P 1'
#
loop_
_entity.id
_entity.type
_entity.pdbx_description
1 polymer ?
#
loop_
_entity_poly.entity_id
_entity_poly.type
_entity_poly.pdbx_seq_one_letter_code
_entity_poly.pdbx_strand_id
1 'polypeptide(L)' 'MKIKMLKTVPGSTDGVTVIELQAGAEYTMTDAARGRRRAAAYFRRSEAVEVVAGTAEVVPAQAVAGKARSKK' A
#
# COMPACT_ATOMS: atom_id res chain seq x y z
N MET A 1 -6.54 5.57 11.12
CA MET A 1 -5.19 5.08 10.73
C MET A 1 -4.98 5.33 9.24
N LYS A 2 -3.78 5.69 8.76
CA LYS A 2 -3.51 5.89 7.33
C LYS A 2 -2.58 4.80 6.80
N ILE A 3 -2.81 4.37 5.56
CA ILE A 3 -1.96 3.42 4.87
C ILE A 3 -1.54 3.93 3.50
N LYS A 4 -0.35 3.56 3.06
CA LYS A 4 0.11 3.76 1.68
C LYS A 4 0.19 2.42 0.99
N MET A 5 -0.46 2.30 -0.16
CA MET A 5 -0.47 1.06 -0.94
C MET A 5 0.85 0.91 -1.70
N LEU A 6 1.38 -0.31 -1.72
CA LEU A 6 2.56 -0.67 -2.50
C LEU A 6 2.21 -1.31 -3.84
N LYS A 7 0.99 -1.86 -3.96
CA LYS A 7 0.49 -2.55 -5.15
C LYS A 7 -0.95 -2.15 -5.42
N THR A 8 -1.35 -2.16 -6.69
CA THR A 8 -2.74 -1.94 -7.07
C THR A 8 -3.54 -3.21 -6.81
N VAL A 9 -4.53 -3.15 -5.93
CA VAL A 9 -5.38 -4.29 -5.57
C VAL A 9 -6.83 -3.86 -5.37
N PRO A 10 -7.81 -4.73 -5.69
CA PRO A 10 -9.17 -4.52 -5.26
C PRO A 10 -9.25 -4.66 -3.74
N GLY A 11 -9.77 -3.63 -3.07
CA GLY A 11 -9.73 -3.54 -1.63
C GLY A 11 -10.79 -2.61 -1.06
N SER A 12 -10.73 -2.37 0.25
CA SER A 12 -11.72 -1.56 0.93
C SER A 12 -11.09 -0.84 2.12
N THR A 13 -11.47 0.42 2.32
CA THR A 13 -10.99 1.27 3.43
C THR A 13 -11.90 1.19 4.66
N ASP A 14 -13.17 0.84 4.46
CA ASP A 14 -14.22 0.75 5.48
C ASP A 14 -14.65 -0.71 5.74
N GLY A 15 -14.22 -1.66 4.90
CA GLY A 15 -14.61 -3.06 4.95
C GLY A 15 -16.01 -3.33 4.38
N VAL A 16 -16.61 -2.36 3.69
CA VAL A 16 -17.95 -2.46 3.08
C VAL A 16 -17.87 -2.15 1.59
N THR A 17 -17.29 -1.01 1.24
CA THR A 17 -17.18 -0.55 -0.14
C THR A 17 -15.90 -1.06 -0.76
N VAL A 18 -16.01 -1.87 -1.82
CA VAL A 18 -14.86 -2.34 -2.58
C VAL A 18 -14.51 -1.32 -3.66
N ILE A 19 -13.29 -0.80 -3.60
CA ILE A 19 -12.71 0.13 -4.57
C ILE A 19 -11.37 -0.41 -5.07
N GLU A 20 -10.86 0.16 -6.16
CA GLU A 20 -9.50 -0.11 -6.59
C GLU A 20 -8.52 0.75 -5.77
N LEU A 21 -7.69 0.09 -4.96
CA LEU A 21 -6.66 0.74 -4.18
C LEU A 21 -5.40 0.83 -5.04
N GLN A 22 -5.03 2.04 -5.44
CA GLN A 22 -3.93 2.29 -6.37
C GLN A 22 -2.57 2.26 -5.67
N ALA A 23 -1.57 1.64 -6.30
CA ALA A 23 -0.19 1.69 -5.82
C ALA A 23 0.32 3.13 -5.68
N GLY A 24 1.02 3.41 -4.58
CA GLY A 24 1.56 4.74 -4.27
C GLY A 24 0.56 5.71 -3.64
N ALA A 25 -0.74 5.42 -3.70
CA ALA A 25 -1.77 6.25 -3.10
C ALA A 25 -1.91 5.98 -1.58
N GLU A 26 -2.26 7.04 -0.86
CA GLU A 26 -2.57 6.99 0.57
C GLU A 26 -4.07 6.94 0.79
N TYR A 27 -4.48 6.05 1.70
CA TYR A 27 -5.87 5.88 2.08
C TYR A 27 -6.03 5.98 3.59
N THR A 28 -7.08 6.69 4.01
CA THR A 28 -7.48 6.72 5.41
C THR A 28 -8.37 5.51 5.68
N MET A 29 -7.90 4.61 6.54
CA MET A 29 -8.66 3.48 7.03
C MET A 29 -9.62 3.95 8.13
N THR A 30 -10.89 3.54 8.03
CA THR A 30 -11.90 3.80 9.05
C THR A 30 -11.43 3.23 10.39
N ASP A 31 -11.58 4.00 11.47
CA ASP A 31 -11.07 3.61 12.80
C ASP A 31 -11.93 2.56 13.53
N ALA A 32 -12.84 1.92 12.80
CA ALA A 32 -13.58 0.77 13.27
C ALA A 32 -12.68 -0.48 13.31
N ALA A 33 -13.03 -1.46 14.17
CA ALA A 33 -12.30 -2.73 14.30
C ALA A 33 -12.11 -3.46 12.95
N ARG A 34 -13.04 -3.29 12.00
CA ARG A 34 -12.95 -3.86 10.64
C ARG A 34 -11.82 -3.22 9.83
N GLY A 35 -11.74 -1.89 9.79
CA GLY A 35 -10.69 -1.16 9.06
C GLY A 35 -9.30 -1.51 9.59
N ARG A 36 -9.13 -1.58 10.90
CA ARG A 36 -7.87 -2.01 11.55
C ARG A 36 -7.46 -3.44 11.17
N ARG A 37 -8.39 -4.40 11.23
CA ARG A 37 -8.12 -5.79 10.81
C ARG A 37 -7.76 -5.88 9.33
N ARG A 38 -8.42 -5.09 8.47
CA ARG A 38 -8.12 -5.08 7.03
C ARG A 38 -6.75 -4.52 6.74
N ALA A 39 -6.39 -3.41 7.36
CA ALA A 39 -5.04 -2.87 7.23
C ALA A 39 -3.96 -3.85 7.70
N ALA A 40 -4.16 -4.51 8.84
CA ALA A 40 -3.26 -5.55 9.31
C ALA A 40 -3.10 -6.68 8.28
N ALA A 41 -4.16 -7.04 7.53
CA ALA A 41 -4.07 -8.00 6.45
C ALA A 41 -3.22 -7.48 5.27
N TYR A 42 -3.38 -6.21 4.88
CA TYR A 42 -2.53 -5.58 3.85
C TYR A 42 -1.06 -5.53 4.25
N PHE A 43 -0.77 -5.26 5.53
CA PHE A 43 0.59 -5.27 6.06
C PHE A 43 1.20 -6.68 6.06
N ARG A 44 0.44 -7.69 6.50
CA ARG A 44 0.89 -9.09 6.51
C ARG A 44 1.21 -9.63 5.11
N ARG A 45 0.58 -9.09 4.07
CA ARG A 45 0.81 -9.47 2.67
C ARG A 45 1.85 -8.61 1.96
N SER A 46 2.44 -7.64 2.66
CA SER A 46 3.33 -6.64 2.07
C SER A 46 2.67 -5.90 0.88
N GLU A 47 1.36 -5.63 0.99
CA GLU A 47 0.57 -4.90 0.00
C GLU A 47 0.47 -3.41 0.35
N ALA A 48 0.62 -3.05 1.62
CA ALA A 48 0.60 -1.68 2.10
C ALA A 48 1.55 -1.47 3.28
N VAL A 49 1.81 -0.22 3.62
CA VAL A 49 2.57 0.21 4.80
C VAL A 49 1.77 1.25 5.60
N GLU A 50 1.97 1.29 6.91
CA GLU A 50 1.34 2.30 7.77
C GLU A 50 2.02 3.65 7.56
N VAL A 51 1.22 4.70 7.41
CA VAL A 51 1.70 6.09 7.35
C VAL A 51 1.61 6.67 8.75
N VAL A 52 2.75 6.70 9.45
CA VAL A 52 2.87 7.35 10.76
C VAL A 52 3.13 8.84 10.52
N ALA A 53 2.18 9.69 10.93
CA ALA A 53 2.34 11.14 10.88
C ALA A 53 3.42 11.56 11.88
N GLY A 54 4.68 11.60 11.44
CA GLY A 54 5.84 11.92 12.27
C GLY A 54 7.17 11.40 11.75
N THR A 55 7.18 10.47 10.80
CA THR A 55 8.41 9.98 10.17
C THR A 55 8.38 10.25 8.69
N ALA A 56 9.32 11.09 8.23
CA ALA A 56 9.58 11.38 6.84
C ALA A 56 9.78 10.08 6.02
N GLU A 57 9.22 10.10 4.81
CA GLU A 57 9.53 9.26 3.65
C GLU A 57 9.91 7.79 3.89
N VAL A 58 8.96 6.89 3.63
CA VAL A 58 9.31 5.55 3.14
C VAL A 58 9.29 5.59 1.62
N VAL A 59 10.49 5.72 1.04
CA VAL A 59 10.76 5.51 -0.39
C VAL A 59 10.60 4.01 -0.67
N PRO A 60 9.63 3.55 -1.46
CA PRO A 60 9.69 2.19 -1.97
C PRO A 60 10.82 2.14 -3.01
N ALA A 61 11.83 1.32 -2.72
CA ALA A 61 12.94 1.03 -3.62
C ALA A 61 12.43 0.73 -5.03
N GLN A 62 12.88 1.52 -6.01
CA GLN A 62 12.64 1.23 -7.42
C GLN A 62 13.18 -0.17 -7.71
N ALA A 63 12.28 -1.08 -8.09
CA ALA A 63 12.65 -2.28 -8.79
C ALA A 63 13.36 -1.85 -10.09
N VAL A 64 14.69 -1.95 -10.11
CA VAL A 64 15.47 -1.85 -11.35
C VAL A 64 15.20 -3.10 -12.19
N ALA A 65 14.04 -3.13 -12.84
CA ALA A 65 13.76 -4.02 -13.95
C ALA A 65 14.62 -3.57 -15.14
N GLY A 66 15.47 -4.49 -15.61
CA GLY A 66 16.66 -4.18 -16.40
C GLY A 66 16.43 -3.73 -17.84
N LYS A 67 17.55 -3.36 -18.47
CA LYS A 67 17.67 -3.26 -19.92
C LYS A 67 18.82 -4.15 -20.38
N ALA A 68 18.46 -5.26 -21.00
CA ALA A 68 19.38 -6.13 -21.72
C ALA A 68 19.86 -5.47 -23.03
N ARG A 69 21.02 -5.97 -23.51
CA ARG A 69 21.74 -5.78 -24.80
C ARG A 69 22.73 -4.62 -24.90
N SER A 70 23.99 -4.93 -25.17
CA SER A 70 24.46 -5.15 -26.55
C SER A 70 25.83 -5.85 -26.60
N LYS A 71 25.97 -6.79 -27.54
CA LYS A 71 27.25 -7.32 -28.03
C LYS A 71 28.14 -6.17 -28.52
N LYS A 72 29.45 -6.27 -28.26
CA LYS A 72 30.49 -6.18 -29.30
C LYS A 72 31.77 -6.83 -28.80
#